data_AF-A0A0L0T5X5-F1
#
_entry.id   AF-A0A0L0T5X5-F1
#
_cell.length_a   1.000
_cell.length_b   1.000
_cell.length_c   1.000
_cell.angle_alpha   90.00
_cell.angle_beta   90.00
_cell.angle_gamma   90.00
#
_symmetry.space_group_name_H-M   'P 1'
#
loop_
_entity.id
_entity.type
_entity.pdbx_description
1 polymer ?
#
loop_
_entity_poly.entity_id
_entity_poly.type
_entity_poly.pdbx_seq_one_letter_code
_entity_poly.pdbx_strand_id
1 'polypeptide(L)'
;MTKCVPRDSSRCFLDSHFCCYRLNLVVPSALAAQVPNPADFPVLNDLDQAHAAAVTNLLDLLSKSVRVRMQAHPAPSTPTDAPLAVFFSGGLDCKILAALLDRHVPCTSPVHLLNFENPRVITASKRGSAGGAHDPRAVPDRRTARQALAELQRVAPTRTWRLLEINVPYATAMDRRATIAALMAPLNTFMDMSIAMAFCFAARAVHAGGEVA
;
A
#
# COMPACT_ATOMS: atom_id res chain seq x y z
N MET A 1 -7.24 -38.74 8.05
CA MET A 1 -6.33 -39.05 6.93
C MET A 1 -6.38 -37.90 5.94
N THR A 2 -5.47 -36.94 6.06
CA THR A 2 -5.18 -35.96 5.01
C THR A 2 -3.69 -35.67 5.12
N LYS A 3 -2.92 -36.16 4.14
CA LYS A 3 -1.45 -36.19 4.15
C LYS A 3 -0.88 -34.77 4.10
N CYS A 4 -0.14 -34.38 5.13
CA CYS A 4 0.91 -33.38 5.00
C CYS A 4 1.97 -33.94 4.04
N VAL A 5 2.11 -33.31 2.88
CA VAL A 5 3.19 -33.63 1.93
C VAL A 5 4.48 -32.98 2.48
N PRO A 6 5.59 -33.73 2.64
CA PRO A 6 6.84 -33.17 3.12
C PRO A 6 7.46 -32.29 2.02
N ARG A 7 7.76 -31.03 2.34
CA ARG A 7 8.54 -30.16 1.44
C ARG A 7 10.01 -30.54 1.54
N ASP A 8 10.48 -31.13 0.45
CA ASP A 8 11.87 -31.38 0.12
C ASP A 8 12.71 -30.09 0.26
N SER A 9 13.75 -30.18 1.09
CA SER A 9 14.73 -29.14 1.42
C SER A 9 15.82 -28.96 0.34
N SER A 10 15.54 -29.35 -0.90
CA SER A 10 16.55 -29.51 -1.95
C SER A 10 16.09 -28.96 -3.30
N ARG A 11 15.55 -27.73 -3.34
CA ARG A 11 15.43 -27.00 -4.61
C ARG A 11 16.07 -25.62 -4.53
N CYS A 12 17.15 -25.54 -5.28
CA CYS A 12 17.96 -24.40 -5.59
C CYS A 12 17.16 -23.10 -5.81
N PHE A 13 17.70 -22.06 -5.19
CA PHE A 13 17.75 -20.68 -5.66
C PHE A 13 17.63 -20.55 -7.19
N LEU A 14 16.86 -19.55 -7.63
CA LEU A 14 16.84 -18.97 -8.99
C LEU A 14 16.20 -19.84 -10.09
N ASP A 15 14.87 -19.91 -10.10
CA ASP A 15 14.13 -20.01 -11.36
C ASP A 15 13.31 -18.72 -11.55
N SER A 16 13.89 -17.85 -12.35
CA SER A 16 13.43 -16.53 -12.74
C SER A 16 12.30 -16.63 -13.76
N HIS A 17 11.08 -16.85 -13.29
CA HIS A 17 9.89 -16.35 -13.99
C HIS A 17 9.32 -15.18 -13.17
N PHE A 18 9.60 -13.96 -13.63
CA PHE A 18 8.83 -12.80 -13.23
C PHE A 18 7.37 -13.04 -13.62
N CYS A 19 6.56 -13.53 -12.69
CA CYS A 19 5.12 -13.40 -12.84
C CYS A 19 4.81 -11.91 -12.69
N CYS A 20 4.67 -11.22 -13.82
CA CYS A 20 4.24 -9.84 -13.88
C CYS A 20 2.83 -9.76 -13.28
N TYR A 21 2.73 -9.36 -12.02
CA TYR A 21 1.43 -9.12 -11.40
C TYR A 21 0.79 -7.92 -12.07
N ARG A 22 -0.27 -8.15 -12.85
CA ARG A 22 -1.12 -7.06 -13.35
C ARG A 22 -1.91 -6.46 -12.18
N LEU A 23 -1.49 -5.28 -11.76
CA LEU A 23 -2.17 -4.37 -10.84
C LEU A 23 -2.72 -3.18 -11.64
N ASN A 24 -3.73 -2.49 -11.14
CA ASN A 24 -4.47 -1.43 -11.85
C ASN A 24 -5.19 -1.93 -13.12
N LEU A 25 -6.01 -2.97 -12.97
CA LEU A 25 -6.79 -3.51 -14.09
C LEU A 25 -7.99 -2.63 -14.46
N VAL A 26 -8.33 -1.64 -13.62
CA VAL A 26 -9.47 -0.75 -13.82
C VAL A 26 -8.99 0.70 -13.73
N VAL A 27 -9.13 1.45 -14.83
CA VAL A 27 -8.90 2.90 -14.86
C VAL A 27 -10.17 3.58 -14.34
N PRO A 28 -10.09 4.51 -13.35
CA PRO A 28 -11.25 5.24 -12.87
C PRO A 28 -11.92 6.03 -14.00
N SER A 29 -13.26 5.94 -14.11
CA SER A 29 -14.03 6.53 -15.22
C SER A 29 -13.86 8.05 -15.38
N ALA A 30 -13.54 8.76 -14.29
CA ALA A 30 -13.27 10.20 -14.33
C ALA A 30 -11.96 10.57 -15.04
N LEU A 31 -11.00 9.64 -15.08
CA LEU A 31 -9.73 9.79 -15.81
C LEU A 31 -9.83 9.26 -17.24
N ALA A 32 -10.85 8.46 -17.58
CA ALA A 32 -10.99 7.85 -18.90
C ALA A 32 -11.05 8.87 -20.06
N ALA A 33 -11.50 10.10 -19.80
CA ALA A 33 -11.54 11.18 -20.79
C ALA A 33 -10.21 11.96 -20.94
N GLN A 34 -9.29 11.83 -19.97
CA GLN A 34 -7.98 12.52 -19.94
C GLN A 34 -6.80 11.55 -20.15
N VAL A 35 -7.06 10.25 -20.02
CA VAL A 35 -6.10 9.20 -20.31
C VAL A 35 -6.09 9.01 -21.83
N PRO A 36 -4.94 9.16 -22.51
CA PRO A 36 -4.83 8.85 -23.93
C PRO A 36 -5.35 7.44 -24.19
N ASN A 37 -5.91 7.19 -25.37
CA ASN A 37 -6.52 5.90 -25.65
C ASN A 37 -5.47 4.80 -25.36
N PRO A 38 -5.79 3.73 -24.62
CA PRO A 38 -4.85 2.63 -24.39
C PRO A 38 -4.26 2.06 -25.68
N ALA A 39 -4.92 2.25 -26.83
CA ALA A 39 -4.42 1.92 -28.15
C ALA A 39 -3.38 2.91 -28.73
N ASP A 40 -3.31 4.14 -28.20
CA ASP A 40 -2.30 5.15 -28.58
C ASP A 40 -0.96 4.90 -27.86
N PHE A 41 -0.98 4.12 -26.78
CA PHE A 41 0.22 3.63 -26.14
C PHE A 41 0.69 2.36 -26.87
N PRO A 42 2.01 2.20 -27.10
CA PRO A 42 2.52 0.92 -27.59
C PRO A 42 2.05 -0.17 -26.64
N VAL A 43 1.51 -1.26 -27.21
CA VAL A 43 1.06 -2.41 -26.43
C VAL A 43 2.23 -2.81 -25.53
N LEU A 44 2.01 -2.92 -24.21
CA LEU A 44 3.02 -3.29 -23.19
C LEU A 44 3.76 -4.62 -23.48
N ASN A 45 3.39 -5.33 -24.54
CA ASN A 45 4.04 -6.53 -25.02
C ASN A 45 5.21 -6.26 -25.99
N ASP A 46 5.41 -5.03 -26.47
CA ASP A 46 6.55 -4.63 -27.32
C ASP A 46 7.51 -3.71 -26.56
N LEU A 47 7.87 -4.10 -25.33
CA LEU A 47 9.06 -3.52 -24.72
C LEU A 47 10.26 -4.03 -25.53
N ASP A 48 11.04 -3.13 -26.11
CA ASP A 48 12.33 -3.53 -26.67
C ASP A 48 13.21 -4.16 -25.57
N GLN A 49 14.26 -4.86 -26.01
CA GLN A 49 15.14 -5.58 -25.11
C GLN A 49 15.78 -4.66 -24.04
N ALA A 50 16.02 -3.39 -24.37
CA ALA A 50 16.61 -2.43 -23.46
C ALA A 50 15.64 -2.01 -22.35
N HIS A 51 14.39 -1.69 -22.70
CA HIS A 51 13.34 -1.36 -21.73
C HIS A 51 13.00 -2.57 -20.85
N ALA A 52 12.88 -3.76 -21.43
CA ALA A 52 12.64 -4.98 -20.68
C ALA A 52 13.76 -5.26 -19.65
N ALA A 53 15.02 -5.07 -20.05
CA ALA A 53 16.17 -5.17 -19.15
C ALA A 53 16.14 -4.10 -18.04
N ALA A 54 15.79 -2.85 -18.38
CA ALA A 54 15.69 -1.77 -17.41
C ALA A 54 14.58 -2.03 -16.37
N VAL A 55 13.40 -2.49 -16.80
CA VAL A 55 12.28 -2.85 -15.91
C VAL A 55 12.68 -4.00 -14.98
N THR A 56 13.33 -5.03 -15.53
CA THR A 56 13.81 -6.17 -14.75
C THR A 56 14.81 -5.73 -13.68
N ASN A 57 15.80 -4.93 -14.07
CA ASN A 57 16.82 -4.40 -13.16
C ASN A 57 16.19 -3.52 -12.06
N LEU A 58 15.27 -2.63 -12.43
CA LEU A 58 14.55 -1.80 -11.47
C LEU A 58 13.79 -2.65 -10.46
N LEU A 59 13.08 -3.68 -10.92
CA LEU A 59 12.30 -4.56 -10.06
C LEU A 59 13.21 -5.38 -9.13
N ASP A 60 14.36 -5.83 -9.61
CA ASP A 60 15.36 -6.51 -8.79
C ASP A 60 15.95 -5.61 -7.71
N LEU A 61 16.32 -4.38 -8.07
CA LEU A 61 16.85 -3.39 -7.12
C LEU A 61 15.80 -3.04 -6.07
N LEU A 62 14.55 -2.83 -6.48
CA LEU A 62 13.46 -2.53 -5.55
C LEU A 62 13.15 -3.73 -4.65
N SER A 63 13.13 -4.94 -5.19
CA SER A 63 12.96 -6.18 -4.43
C SER A 63 14.06 -6.37 -3.38
N LYS A 64 15.32 -6.15 -3.74
CA LYS A 64 16.47 -6.16 -2.82
C LYS A 64 16.33 -5.09 -1.74
N SER A 65 15.93 -3.87 -2.12
CA SER A 65 15.73 -2.74 -1.22
C SER A 65 14.66 -3.02 -0.15
N VAL A 66 13.55 -3.67 -0.55
CA VAL A 66 12.48 -4.12 0.36
C VAL A 66 12.99 -5.21 1.30
N ARG A 67 13.71 -6.21 0.77
CA ARG A 67 14.28 -7.30 1.58
C ARG A 67 15.20 -6.79 2.68
N VAL A 68 16.12 -5.87 2.37
CA VAL A 68 17.06 -5.32 3.35
C VAL A 68 16.31 -4.58 4.47
N ARG A 69 15.27 -3.81 4.14
CA ARG A 69 14.46 -3.09 5.15
C ARG A 69 13.67 -4.02 6.06
N MET A 70 13.23 -5.17 5.53
CA MET A 70 12.57 -6.19 6.34
C MET A 70 13.52 -6.82 7.36
N GLN A 71 14.77 -7.07 7.01
CA GLN A 71 15.76 -7.72 7.89
C GLN A 71 16.07 -6.90 9.15
N ALA A 72 15.79 -5.59 9.13
CA ALA A 72 15.95 -4.73 10.30
C ALA A 72 14.85 -4.91 11.36
N HIS A 73 13.79 -5.68 11.08
CA HIS A 73 12.66 -5.87 12.00
C HIS A 73 12.77 -7.20 12.79
N PRO A 74 12.42 -7.19 14.08
CA PRO A 74 12.40 -8.40 14.89
C PRO A 74 11.38 -9.41 14.34
N ALA A 75 11.68 -10.71 14.54
CA ALA A 75 10.78 -11.78 14.14
C ALA A 75 9.40 -11.63 14.83
N PRO A 76 8.30 -11.94 14.14
CA PRO A 76 6.96 -11.87 14.73
C PRO A 76 6.90 -12.80 15.96
N SER A 77 6.36 -12.27 17.06
CA SER A 77 6.27 -13.01 18.34
C SER A 77 5.11 -14.01 18.31
N THR A 78 4.07 -13.71 17.54
CA THR A 78 2.93 -14.60 17.29
C THR A 78 2.64 -14.74 15.79
N PRO A 79 2.01 -15.84 15.34
CA PRO A 79 1.60 -16.02 13.94
C PRO A 79 0.59 -14.96 13.46
N THR A 80 -0.08 -14.28 14.39
CA THR A 80 -1.07 -13.23 14.12
C THR A 80 -0.46 -11.84 14.04
N ASP A 81 0.79 -11.67 14.47
CA ASP A 81 1.50 -10.40 14.40
C ASP A 81 1.82 -10.09 12.94
N ALA A 82 1.47 -8.88 12.52
CA ALA A 82 1.98 -8.32 11.28
C ALA A 82 3.28 -7.57 11.61
N PRO A 83 4.47 -8.16 11.38
CA PRO A 83 5.73 -7.50 11.70
C PRO A 83 6.00 -6.29 10.80
N LEU A 84 5.24 -6.17 9.70
CA LEU A 84 5.43 -5.15 8.68
C LEU A 84 4.09 -4.55 8.28
N ALA A 85 4.14 -3.27 7.96
CA ALA A 85 3.03 -2.50 7.45
C ALA A 85 3.46 -1.63 6.26
N VAL A 86 2.52 -1.35 5.37
CA VAL A 86 2.69 -0.47 4.21
C VAL A 86 1.69 0.67 4.31
N PHE A 87 2.15 1.91 4.21
CA PHE A 87 1.22 3.03 3.96
C PHE A 87 0.58 2.87 2.59
N PHE A 88 -0.74 2.74 2.57
CA PHE A 88 -1.46 2.19 1.43
C PHE A 88 -2.68 3.05 1.05
N SER A 89 -2.45 4.01 0.17
CA SER A 89 -3.50 4.85 -0.44
C SER A 89 -4.17 4.20 -1.66
N GLY A 90 -3.65 3.07 -2.12
CA GLY A 90 -4.06 2.43 -3.37
C GLY A 90 -3.44 3.04 -4.64
N GLY A 91 -2.43 3.90 -4.51
CA GLY A 91 -1.58 4.33 -5.62
C GLY A 91 -0.63 3.23 -6.12
N LEU A 92 -0.03 3.42 -7.30
CA LEU A 92 0.84 2.42 -7.93
C LEU A 92 2.04 2.03 -7.05
N ASP A 93 2.72 3.01 -6.46
CA ASP A 93 3.95 2.75 -5.68
C ASP A 93 3.70 1.85 -4.48
N CYS A 94 2.66 2.15 -3.70
CA CYS A 94 2.30 1.34 -2.53
C CYS A 94 1.79 -0.05 -2.91
N LYS A 95 1.16 -0.21 -4.08
CA LYS A 95 0.78 -1.52 -4.64
C LYS A 95 2.01 -2.35 -5.01
N ILE A 96 2.99 -1.75 -5.68
CA ILE A 96 4.25 -2.43 -6.02
C ILE A 96 4.99 -2.85 -4.75
N LEU A 97 5.09 -1.97 -3.75
CA LEU A 97 5.74 -2.31 -2.48
C LEU A 97 5.01 -3.44 -1.75
N ALA A 98 3.67 -3.42 -1.70
CA ALA A 98 2.89 -4.51 -1.12
C ALA A 98 3.14 -5.84 -1.87
N ALA A 99 3.08 -5.82 -3.21
CA ALA A 99 3.35 -7.01 -4.01
C ALA A 99 4.79 -7.52 -3.89
N LEU A 100 5.77 -6.65 -3.62
CA LEU A 100 7.16 -7.06 -3.38
C LEU A 100 7.35 -7.63 -1.98
N LEU A 101 6.69 -7.08 -0.96
CA LEU A 101 6.70 -7.67 0.38
C LEU A 101 6.18 -9.09 0.36
N ASP A 102 5.26 -9.41 -0.56
CA ASP A 102 4.76 -10.77 -0.70
C ASP A 102 5.80 -11.83 -0.99
N ARG A 103 6.89 -11.43 -1.63
CA ARG A 103 7.97 -12.34 -2.00
C ARG A 103 8.94 -12.61 -0.87
N HIS A 104 8.99 -11.73 0.14
CA HIS A 104 9.99 -11.78 1.20
C HIS A 104 9.40 -12.10 2.57
N VAL A 105 8.14 -11.75 2.80
CA VAL A 105 7.43 -12.04 4.06
C VAL A 105 6.91 -13.48 4.05
N PRO A 106 7.13 -14.27 5.11
CA PRO A 106 6.57 -15.60 5.24
C PRO A 106 5.06 -15.62 4.98
N CYS A 107 4.55 -16.60 4.22
CA CYS A 107 3.12 -16.65 3.86
C CYS A 107 2.18 -16.75 5.08
N THR A 108 2.68 -17.24 6.21
CA THR A 108 1.95 -17.33 7.48
C THR A 108 1.75 -15.98 8.16
N SER A 109 2.64 -15.01 7.88
CA SER A 109 2.59 -13.70 8.52
C SER A 109 1.68 -12.75 7.73
N PRO A 110 0.71 -12.09 8.39
CA PRO A 110 -0.11 -11.08 7.75
C PRO A 110 0.70 -9.82 7.41
N VAL A 111 0.24 -9.07 6.41
CA VAL A 111 0.77 -7.74 6.09
C VAL A 111 -0.33 -6.70 6.31
N HIS A 112 -0.01 -5.67 7.09
CA HIS A 112 -0.92 -4.55 7.33
C HIS A 112 -0.79 -3.49 6.23
N LEU A 113 -1.92 -3.08 5.68
CA LEU A 113 -2.03 -1.98 4.73
C LEU A 113 -2.67 -0.82 5.48
N LEU A 114 -1.90 0.22 5.81
CA LEU A 114 -2.34 1.34 6.62
C LEU A 114 -2.82 2.46 5.72
N ASN A 115 -4.12 2.74 5.76
CA ASN A 115 -4.68 3.86 5.03
C ASN A 115 -5.09 4.96 6.00
N PHE A 116 -4.36 6.07 6.00
CA PHE A 116 -4.63 7.22 6.85
C PHE A 116 -5.53 8.21 6.11
N GLU A 117 -6.62 8.61 6.77
CA GLU A 117 -7.45 9.69 6.25
C GLU A 117 -6.90 11.06 6.65
N ASN A 118 -6.88 11.99 5.70
CA ASN A 118 -6.65 13.40 5.99
C ASN A 118 -8.00 14.10 6.27
N PRO A 119 -8.25 14.59 7.49
CA PRO A 119 -9.54 15.13 7.89
C PRO A 119 -10.01 16.38 7.12
N ARG A 120 -9.18 16.97 6.24
CA ARG A 120 -9.59 18.07 5.35
C ARG A 120 -10.62 17.66 4.30
N VAL A 121 -10.62 16.40 3.86
CA VAL A 121 -11.54 15.93 2.82
C VAL A 121 -12.99 15.93 3.33
N ILE A 122 -13.19 15.69 4.64
CA ILE A 122 -14.52 15.72 5.28
C ILE A 122 -15.14 17.13 5.21
N THR A 123 -14.35 18.19 5.38
CA THR A 123 -14.84 19.57 5.29
C THR A 123 -15.16 20.04 3.87
N ALA A 124 -14.46 19.52 2.85
CA ALA A 124 -14.75 19.81 1.46
C ALA A 124 -16.02 19.07 0.97
N SER A 125 -16.17 17.79 1.35
CA SER A 125 -17.36 16.98 1.02
C SER A 125 -18.65 17.53 1.63
N LYS A 126 -18.56 18.22 2.78
CA LYS A 126 -19.73 18.90 3.40
C LYS A 126 -20.24 20.11 2.62
N ARG A 127 -19.45 20.71 1.73
CA ARG A 127 -19.85 21.92 0.97
C ARG A 127 -20.51 21.61 -0.38
N GLY A 128 -20.52 20.36 -0.84
CA GLY A 128 -20.95 19.97 -2.19
C GLY A 128 -22.12 18.99 -2.27
N SER A 129 -22.74 18.57 -1.16
CA SER A 129 -23.71 17.47 -1.18
C SER A 129 -25.04 17.84 -0.54
N ALA A 130 -25.94 18.40 -1.34
CA ALA A 130 -27.36 18.36 -1.06
C ALA A 130 -27.89 16.94 -1.35
N GLY A 131 -28.43 16.26 -0.34
CA GLY A 131 -29.49 15.25 -0.57
C GLY A 131 -29.12 13.76 -0.73
N GLY A 132 -27.97 13.26 -0.26
CA GLY A 132 -27.71 11.81 -0.26
C GLY A 132 -26.89 11.35 0.95
N ALA A 133 -27.22 10.19 1.51
CA ALA A 133 -26.49 9.54 2.60
C ALA A 133 -25.10 9.08 2.13
N HIS A 134 -24.18 10.04 1.96
CA HIS A 134 -22.79 9.77 1.63
C HIS A 134 -22.03 9.56 2.94
N ASP A 135 -21.47 8.36 3.14
CA ASP A 135 -20.57 8.09 4.26
C ASP A 135 -19.44 9.15 4.25
N PRO A 136 -19.34 10.01 5.29
CA PRO A 136 -18.34 11.07 5.34
C PRO A 136 -16.90 10.57 5.21
N ARG A 137 -16.69 9.26 5.42
CA ARG A 137 -15.40 8.57 5.34
C ARG A 137 -15.17 7.92 3.98
N ALA A 138 -16.03 8.08 2.97
CA ALA A 138 -15.85 7.50 1.64
C ALA A 138 -14.92 8.34 0.73
N VAL A 139 -13.77 8.75 1.25
CA VAL A 139 -12.78 9.55 0.51
C VAL A 139 -12.19 8.77 -0.68
N PRO A 140 -11.78 9.44 -1.77
CA PRO A 140 -11.24 8.78 -2.97
C PRO A 140 -10.13 7.76 -2.66
N ASP A 141 -9.20 8.12 -1.77
CA ASP A 141 -8.08 7.26 -1.36
C ASP A 141 -8.53 5.94 -0.71
N ARG A 142 -9.63 5.94 0.06
CA ARG A 142 -10.19 4.70 0.64
C ARG A 142 -10.81 3.80 -0.42
N ARG A 143 -11.45 4.41 -1.42
CA ARG A 143 -12.03 3.64 -2.53
C ARG A 143 -10.92 2.97 -3.34
N THR A 144 -9.86 3.70 -3.67
CA THR A 144 -8.71 3.16 -4.39
C THR A 144 -7.96 2.13 -3.55
N ALA A 145 -7.79 2.34 -2.24
CA ALA A 145 -7.17 1.35 -1.35
C ALA A 145 -7.96 0.04 -1.29
N ARG A 146 -9.30 0.09 -1.18
CA ARG A 146 -10.14 -1.13 -1.19
C ARG A 146 -10.09 -1.87 -2.52
N GLN A 147 -10.12 -1.15 -3.64
CA GLN A 147 -9.96 -1.75 -4.97
C GLN A 147 -8.58 -2.40 -5.12
N ALA A 148 -7.53 -1.71 -4.66
CA ALA A 148 -6.16 -2.20 -4.69
C ALA A 148 -5.96 -3.45 -3.80
N LEU A 149 -6.62 -3.51 -2.63
CA LEU A 149 -6.65 -4.70 -1.79
C LEU A 149 -7.23 -5.90 -2.55
N ALA A 150 -8.35 -5.71 -3.27
CA ALA A 150 -8.95 -6.78 -4.06
C ALA A 150 -8.01 -7.26 -5.18
N GLU A 151 -7.28 -6.35 -5.83
CA GLU A 151 -6.25 -6.71 -6.81
C GLU A 151 -5.10 -7.51 -6.19
N LEU A 152 -4.62 -7.08 -5.02
CA LEU A 152 -3.56 -7.78 -4.28
C LEU A 152 -3.99 -9.18 -3.83
N GLN A 153 -5.23 -9.34 -3.36
CA GLN A 153 -5.79 -10.64 -2.97
C GLN A 153 -5.88 -11.60 -4.17
N ARG A 154 -6.16 -11.09 -5.38
CA ARG A 154 -6.16 -11.90 -6.61
C ARG A 154 -4.75 -12.31 -7.03
N VAL A 155 -3.78 -11.42 -6.84
CA VAL A 155 -2.37 -11.60 -7.19
C VAL A 155 -1.64 -12.54 -6.21
N ALA A 156 -1.92 -12.39 -4.92
CA ALA A 156 -1.29 -13.10 -3.82
C ALA A 156 -2.37 -13.64 -2.86
N PRO A 157 -3.08 -14.71 -3.27
CA PRO A 157 -4.24 -15.24 -2.52
C PRO A 157 -3.86 -15.98 -1.24
N THR A 158 -2.61 -16.44 -1.14
CA THR A 158 -2.11 -17.18 0.03
C THR A 158 -1.80 -16.28 1.22
N ARG A 159 -1.65 -14.97 1.00
CA ARG A 159 -1.33 -13.99 2.04
C ARG A 159 -2.60 -13.45 2.70
N THR A 160 -2.53 -13.30 4.02
CA THR A 160 -3.51 -12.52 4.76
C THR A 160 -3.18 -11.02 4.68
N TRP A 161 -3.88 -10.30 3.82
CA TRP A 161 -3.82 -8.84 3.73
C TRP A 161 -4.84 -8.21 4.68
N ARG A 162 -4.41 -7.30 5.56
CA ARG A 162 -5.31 -6.56 6.46
C ARG A 162 -5.25 -5.07 6.15
N LEU A 163 -6.31 -4.55 5.54
CA LEU A 163 -6.46 -3.11 5.35
C LEU A 163 -6.97 -2.47 6.63
N LEU A 164 -6.14 -1.62 7.24
CA LEU A 164 -6.45 -0.83 8.42
C LEU A 164 -6.75 0.59 7.98
N GLU A 165 -8.02 0.95 8.03
CA GLU A 165 -8.46 2.31 7.73
C GLU A 165 -8.42 3.15 9.00
N ILE A 166 -7.36 3.93 9.12
CA ILE A 166 -7.04 4.65 10.35
C ILE A 166 -7.69 6.03 10.32
N ASN A 167 -8.52 6.28 11.33
CA ASN A 167 -9.20 7.55 11.53
C ASN A 167 -8.47 8.32 12.62
N VAL A 168 -7.96 9.50 12.29
CA VAL A 168 -7.43 10.43 13.29
C VAL A 168 -8.43 11.56 13.47
N PRO A 169 -8.98 11.77 14.69
CA PRO A 169 -9.85 12.91 14.95
C PRO A 169 -9.16 14.22 14.60
N TYR A 170 -9.90 15.14 13.97
CA TYR A 170 -9.33 16.42 13.51
C TYR A 170 -8.68 17.22 14.64
N ALA A 171 -9.31 17.26 15.82
CA ALA A 171 -8.76 17.94 17.00
C ALA A 171 -7.38 17.37 17.36
N THR A 172 -7.26 16.05 17.51
CA THR A 172 -6.00 15.35 17.79
C THR A 172 -4.93 15.61 16.72
N ALA A 173 -5.31 15.66 15.44
CA ALA A 173 -4.40 16.00 14.36
C ALA A 173 -3.90 17.44 14.44
N MET A 174 -4.78 18.40 14.76
CA MET A 174 -4.42 19.81 14.85
C MET A 174 -3.57 20.13 16.08
N ASP A 175 -3.83 19.48 17.21
CA ASP A 175 -3.05 19.65 18.45
C ASP A 175 -1.57 19.32 18.23
N ARG A 176 -1.28 18.32 17.39
CA ARG A 176 0.09 17.87 17.09
C ARG A 176 0.71 18.56 15.89
N ARG A 177 -0.05 19.35 15.14
CA ARG A 177 0.41 19.95 13.87
C ARG A 177 1.66 20.80 14.04
N ALA A 178 1.75 21.59 15.11
CA ALA A 178 2.91 22.45 15.36
C ALA A 178 4.17 21.63 15.64
N THR A 179 4.05 20.58 16.46
CA THR A 179 5.17 19.66 16.76
C THR A 179 5.63 18.93 15.49
N ILE A 180 4.70 18.42 14.68
CA ILE A 180 5.02 17.73 13.43
C ILE A 180 5.71 18.69 12.44
N ALA A 181 5.22 19.94 12.34
CA ALA A 181 5.85 20.98 11.52
C ALA A 181 7.30 21.26 11.92
N ALA A 182 7.58 21.29 13.23
CA ALA A 182 8.93 21.49 13.74
C ALA A 182 9.83 20.29 13.45
N LEU A 183 9.32 19.06 13.58
CA LEU A 183 10.07 17.82 13.36
C LEU A 183 10.37 17.54 11.88
N MET A 184 9.53 18.03 10.96
CA MET A 184 9.71 17.82 9.51
C MET A 184 10.63 18.86 8.85
N ALA A 185 11.12 19.86 9.58
CA ALA A 185 11.99 20.89 9.03
C ALA A 185 13.24 20.29 8.34
N PRO A 186 13.71 20.86 7.21
CA PRO A 186 13.29 22.12 6.61
C PRO A 186 12.09 22.00 5.64
N LEU A 187 11.52 20.80 5.46
CA LEU A 187 10.38 20.59 4.58
C LEU A 187 9.16 21.35 5.10
N ASN A 188 8.38 21.97 4.20
CA ASN A 188 7.25 22.81 4.59
C ASN A 188 6.03 22.71 3.64
N THR A 189 6.01 21.73 2.73
CA THR A 189 4.87 21.59 1.80
C THR A 189 3.67 20.92 2.47
N PHE A 190 2.51 21.07 1.84
CA PHE A 190 1.30 20.36 2.27
C PHE A 190 1.43 18.85 2.16
N MET A 191 2.14 18.36 1.14
CA MET A 191 2.38 16.93 0.95
C MET A 191 3.26 16.38 2.07
N ASP A 192 4.35 17.07 2.38
CA ASP A 192 5.26 16.69 3.48
C ASP A 192 4.50 16.62 4.81
N MET A 193 3.68 17.63 5.10
CA MET A 193 2.85 17.66 6.31
C MET A 193 1.88 16.48 6.36
N SER A 194 1.24 16.12 5.24
CA SER A 194 0.32 14.97 5.21
C SER A 194 1.02 13.64 5.47
N ILE A 195 2.21 13.45 4.89
CA ILE A 195 3.04 12.27 5.08
C ILE A 195 3.56 12.21 6.52
N ALA A 196 4.09 13.32 7.04
CA ALA A 196 4.62 13.42 8.40
C ALA A 196 3.55 13.15 9.46
N MET A 197 2.31 13.62 9.25
CA MET A 197 1.18 13.27 10.10
C MET A 197 0.91 11.77 10.08
N ALA A 198 0.86 11.13 8.92
CA ALA A 198 0.65 9.69 8.82
C ALA A 198 1.74 8.90 9.56
N PHE A 199 3.02 9.30 9.44
CA PHE A 199 4.12 8.71 10.20
C PHE A 199 3.98 8.92 11.70
N CYS A 200 3.67 10.14 12.15
CA CYS A 200 3.51 10.46 13.57
C CYS A 200 2.42 9.61 14.21
N PHE A 201 1.30 9.41 13.52
CA PHE A 201 0.19 8.60 14.03
C PHE A 201 0.40 7.11 13.86
N ALA A 202 1.14 6.64 12.85
CA ALA A 202 1.49 5.22 12.71
C ALA A 202 2.52 4.76 13.75
N ALA A 203 3.48 5.63 14.10
CA ALA A 203 4.51 5.34 15.10
C ALA A 203 3.94 5.23 16.51
N ARG A 204 2.74 5.77 16.73
CA ARG A 204 2.00 5.68 18.00
C ARG A 204 1.02 4.53 17.82
N ALA A 205 1.13 3.50 18.67
CA ALA A 205 0.49 2.21 18.46
C ALA A 205 -0.95 2.33 17.93
N VAL A 206 -1.19 1.73 16.76
CA VAL A 206 -2.53 1.59 16.19
C VAL A 206 -3.14 0.36 16.86
N HIS A 207 -4.20 0.54 17.65
CA HIS A 207 -4.91 -0.60 18.22
C HIS A 207 -5.59 -1.39 17.10
N ALA A 208 -5.83 -2.69 17.32
CA ALA A 208 -6.37 -3.62 16.32
C ALA A 208 -7.71 -3.17 15.66
N GLY A 209 -8.39 -2.17 16.23
CA GLY A 209 -9.59 -1.53 15.68
C GLY A 209 -9.36 -0.33 14.75
N GLY A 210 -8.12 0.04 14.42
CA GLY A 210 -7.84 1.20 13.56
C GLY A 210 -7.97 2.55 14.27
N GLU A 211 -8.07 2.55 15.60
CA GLU A 211 -8.02 3.74 16.45
C GLU A 211 -6.58 4.02 16.90
N VAL A 212 -6.20 5.29 16.81
CA VAL A 212 -4.89 5.79 17.24
C VAL A 212 -5.01 6.37 18.64
N ALA A 213 -4.07 6.02 19.52
CA ALA A 213 -3.98 6.54 20.89
C ALA A 213 -3.47 8.01 20.99
#